data_AF-A0A221KBW5-F1
#
_entry.id   AF-A0A221KBW5-F1
#
_cell.length_a   1.000
_cell.length_b   1.000
_cell.length_c   1.000
_cell.angle_alpha   90.00
_cell.angle_beta   90.00
_cell.angle_gamma   90.00
#
_symmetry.space_group_name_H-M   'P 1'
#
loop_
_entity.id
_entity.type
_entity.pdbx_description
1 polymer ?
#
loop_
_entity_poly.entity_id
_entity_poly.type
_entity_poly.pdbx_seq_one_letter_code
_entity_poly.pdbx_strand_id
1 'polypeptide(L)'
;MCYSNGIFLQKLEGDRRFVSRVYHKIQSDARHAEAVIVDYSEMDCRDFTGWGMGFMVATNENQELFLKYSTTHEFNPYLMSAKALRLFFNEIKENVRWLK
;
A
#
# COMPACT_ATOMS: atom_id res chain seq x y z
N MET A 1 -3.11 -4.05 1.12
CA MET A 1 -2.82 -3.24 2.32
C MET A 1 -1.65 -3.85 3.05
N CYS A 2 -0.68 -3.04 3.45
CA CYS A 2 0.45 -3.45 4.27
C CYS A 2 0.35 -2.75 5.63
N TYR A 3 0.64 -3.47 6.70
CA TYR A 3 0.68 -2.95 8.06
C TYR A 3 1.98 -3.34 8.75
N SER A 4 2.65 -2.37 9.36
CA SER A 4 3.84 -2.57 10.18
C SER A 4 3.99 -1.43 11.17
N ASN A 5 4.36 -1.73 12.42
CA ASN A 5 4.70 -0.73 13.45
C ASN A 5 3.69 0.43 13.58
N GLY A 6 2.38 0.15 13.46
CA GLY A 6 1.34 1.17 13.55
C GLY A 6 1.10 1.98 12.27
N ILE A 7 1.87 1.75 11.20
CA ILE A 7 1.73 2.42 9.92
C ILE A 7 0.97 1.54 8.93
N PHE A 8 0.02 2.15 8.22
CA PHE A 8 -0.76 1.52 7.16
C PHE A 8 -0.37 2.09 5.80
N LEU A 9 -0.24 1.20 4.82
CA LEU A 9 -0.13 1.58 3.41
C LEU A 9 -1.19 0.83 2.60
N GLN A 10 -2.00 1.57 1.86
CA GLN A 10 -3.10 1.01 1.09
C GLN A 10 -3.09 1.56 -0.34
N LYS A 11 -3.18 0.65 -1.32
CA LYS A 11 -3.44 0.98 -2.72
C LYS A 11 -4.92 0.74 -3.01
N LEU A 12 -5.60 1.72 -3.60
CA LEU A 12 -6.99 1.63 -4.03
C LEU A 12 -7.04 1.69 -5.56
N GLU A 13 -7.80 0.78 -6.18
CA GLU A 13 -7.93 0.69 -7.63
C GLU A 13 -9.41 0.66 -8.03
N GLY A 14 -9.75 1.38 -9.10
CA GLY A 14 -11.09 1.33 -9.69
C GLY A 14 -11.58 2.68 -10.21
N ASP A 15 -12.89 2.77 -10.38
CA ASP A 15 -13.54 4.01 -10.81
C ASP A 15 -13.19 5.17 -9.88
N ARG A 16 -12.80 6.31 -10.46
CA ARG A 16 -12.37 7.51 -9.72
C ARG A 16 -13.39 7.93 -8.66
N ARG A 17 -14.69 7.89 -8.96
CA ARG A 17 -15.73 8.31 -8.00
C ARG A 17 -15.84 7.30 -6.85
N PHE A 18 -15.73 6.02 -7.15
CA PHE A 18 -15.76 4.98 -6.13
C PHE A 18 -14.52 5.03 -5.23
N VAL A 19 -13.32 5.16 -5.81
CA VAL A 19 -12.05 5.31 -5.08
C VAL A 19 -12.09 6.53 -4.16
N SER A 20 -12.51 7.70 -4.66
CA SER A 20 -12.62 8.90 -3.83
C SER A 20 -13.60 8.72 -2.67
N ARG A 21 -14.77 8.10 -2.89
CA ARG A 21 -15.72 7.81 -1.81
C ARG A 21 -15.15 6.88 -0.75
N VAL A 22 -14.42 5.84 -1.16
CA VAL A 22 -13.77 4.91 -0.23
C VAL A 22 -12.67 5.62 0.54
N TYR A 23 -11.84 6.43 -0.12
CA TYR A 23 -10.81 7.23 0.53
C TYR A 23 -11.40 8.17 1.59
N HIS A 24 -12.50 8.88 1.28
CA HIS A 24 -13.14 9.75 2.28
C HIS A 24 -13.64 8.98 3.51
N LYS A 25 -14.20 7.78 3.32
CA LYS A 25 -14.60 6.92 4.44
C LYS A 25 -13.41 6.50 5.29
N ILE A 26 -12.31 6.12 4.63
CA ILE A 26 -11.05 5.78 5.31
C ILE A 26 -10.57 7.00 6.09
N GLN A 27 -10.42 8.17 5.47
CA GLN A 27 -9.95 9.40 6.13
C GLN A 27 -10.74 9.76 7.41
N SER A 28 -12.05 9.49 7.43
CA SER A 28 -12.93 9.76 8.58
C SER A 28 -12.90 8.69 9.68
N ASP A 29 -12.15 7.61 9.51
CA ASP A 29 -12.14 6.47 10.41
C ASP A 29 -11.26 6.72 11.64
N ALA A 30 -11.85 6.63 12.83
CA ALA A 30 -11.18 6.92 14.10
C ALA A 30 -10.05 5.94 14.48
N ARG A 31 -9.88 4.83 13.74
CA ARG A 31 -8.82 3.84 14.00
C ARG A 31 -7.43 4.29 13.54
N HIS A 32 -7.34 5.38 12.77
CA HIS A 32 -6.06 5.95 12.35
C HIS A 32 -6.10 7.48 12.38
N ALA A 33 -4.93 8.07 12.25
CA ALA A 33 -4.74 9.50 12.08
C ALA A 33 -3.83 9.75 10.87
N GLU A 34 -3.81 10.98 10.37
CA GLU A 34 -2.85 11.44 9.36
C GLU A 34 -2.86 10.61 8.05
N ALA A 35 -4.04 10.26 7.54
CA ALA A 35 -4.12 9.65 6.22
C ALA A 35 -3.73 10.67 5.13
N VAL A 36 -2.69 10.31 4.35
CA VAL A 36 -2.09 11.14 3.29
C VAL A 36 -2.12 10.40 1.96
N ILE A 37 -2.47 11.10 0.88
CA ILE A 37 -2.34 10.59 -0.49
C ILE A 37 -0.89 10.72 -0.91
N VAL A 38 -0.22 9.59 -1.13
CA VAL A 38 1.18 9.57 -1.59
C VAL A 38 1.28 9.56 -3.12
N ASP A 39 0.32 8.93 -3.79
CA ASP A 39 0.22 8.90 -5.24
C ASP A 39 -1.22 8.78 -5.69
N TYR A 40 -1.56 9.48 -6.77
CA TYR A 40 -2.85 9.37 -7.45
C TYR A 40 -2.59 9.49 -8.95
N SER A 41 -2.90 8.42 -9.68
CA SER A 41 -2.67 8.35 -11.13
C SER A 41 -3.75 7.53 -11.83
N GLU A 42 -3.92 7.78 -13.12
CA GLU A 42 -4.74 6.93 -13.97
C GLU A 42 -4.03 5.58 -14.20
N MET A 43 -4.81 4.53 -14.42
CA MET A 43 -4.31 3.17 -14.65
C MET A 43 -5.04 2.55 -15.84
N ASP A 44 -4.28 1.91 -16.73
CA ASP A 44 -4.83 1.24 -17.91
C ASP A 44 -5.49 -0.10 -17.54
N CYS A 45 -4.95 -0.78 -16.53
CA CYS A 45 -5.46 -2.05 -16.02
C CYS A 45 -5.28 -2.16 -14.51
N ARG A 46 -6.09 -3.01 -13.88
CA ARG A 46 -5.98 -3.33 -12.44
C ARG A 46 -4.79 -4.24 -12.20
N ASP A 47 -3.99 -3.92 -11.20
CA ASP A 47 -2.92 -4.81 -10.77
C ASP A 47 -3.45 -5.92 -9.88
N PHE A 48 -4.48 -5.64 -9.09
CA PHE A 48 -5.04 -6.58 -8.11
C PHE A 48 -6.44 -7.03 -8.53
N THR A 49 -6.52 -7.99 -9.47
CA THR A 49 -7.80 -8.52 -9.99
C THR A 49 -8.33 -9.72 -9.20
N GLY A 50 -7.49 -10.40 -8.42
CA GLY A 50 -7.82 -11.66 -7.74
C GLY A 50 -8.52 -11.53 -6.37
N TRP A 51 -8.76 -10.30 -5.88
CA TRP A 51 -9.37 -10.02 -4.57
C TRP A 51 -9.85 -8.56 -4.46
N GLY A 52 -10.78 -8.30 -3.53
CA GLY A 52 -11.24 -6.94 -3.20
C GLY A 52 -10.25 -6.14 -2.35
N MET A 53 -9.51 -6.78 -1.45
CA MET A 53 -8.44 -6.17 -0.66
C MET A 53 -7.53 -7.28 -0.09
N GLY A 54 -6.32 -7.42 -0.62
CA GLY A 54 -5.31 -8.30 -0.03
C GLY A 54 -4.64 -7.64 1.18
N PHE A 55 -4.34 -8.42 2.21
CA PHE A 55 -3.58 -7.95 3.38
C PHE A 55 -2.21 -8.63 3.46
N MET A 56 -1.19 -7.84 3.81
CA MET A 56 0.17 -8.30 4.05
C MET A 56 0.63 -7.83 5.41
N VAL A 57 1.13 -8.78 6.20
CA VAL A 57 1.87 -8.50 7.43
C VAL A 57 3.33 -8.30 7.06
N ALA A 58 3.94 -7.20 7.52
CA ALA A 58 5.39 -7.05 7.43
C ALA A 58 6.05 -8.09 8.36
N THR A 59 6.60 -9.16 7.78
CA THR A 59 7.42 -10.16 8.47
C THR A 59 8.90 -9.89 8.22
N ASN A 60 9.78 -10.51 9.01
CA ASN A 60 11.23 -10.41 8.79
C ASN A 60 11.67 -10.88 7.39
N GLU A 61 10.90 -11.76 6.76
CA GLU A 61 11.12 -12.24 5.38
C GLU A 61 11.03 -11.11 4.34
N ASN A 62 10.35 -10.00 4.65
CA ASN A 62 10.19 -8.85 3.76
C ASN A 62 11.22 -7.73 4.02
N GLN A 63 12.18 -7.90 4.94
CA GLN A 63 13.15 -6.85 5.29
C GLN A 63 14.07 -6.47 4.12
N GLU A 64 14.53 -7.44 3.34
CA GLU A 64 15.35 -7.16 2.15
C GLU A 64 14.58 -6.35 1.11
N LEU A 65 13.27 -6.64 0.96
CA LEU A 65 12.39 -5.90 0.09
C LEU A 65 12.19 -4.45 0.57
N PHE A 66 12.10 -4.23 1.88
CA PHE A 66 12.01 -2.87 2.43
C PHE A 66 13.31 -2.09 2.22
N LEU A 67 14.48 -2.70 2.47
CA LEU A 67 15.79 -2.07 2.23
C LEU A 67 16.01 -1.67 0.76
N LYS A 68 15.41 -2.40 -0.18
CA LYS A 68 15.50 -2.08 -1.61
C LYS A 68 14.81 -0.76 -1.97
N TYR A 69 13.79 -0.36 -1.22
CA TYR A 69 12.93 0.79 -1.55
C TYR A 69 12.88 1.88 -0.46
N SER A 70 13.44 1.62 0.71
CA SER A 70 13.52 2.51 1.88
C SER A 70 14.98 2.70 2.30
N THR A 71 15.24 3.76 3.08
CA THR A 71 16.55 4.01 3.70
C THR A 71 16.77 3.19 4.98
N THR A 72 15.75 2.48 5.46
CA THR A 72 15.79 1.68 6.68
C THR A 72 15.29 0.25 6.43
N HIS A 73 15.61 -0.66 7.36
CA HIS A 73 15.11 -2.04 7.37
C HIS A 73 13.66 -2.15 7.88
N GLU A 74 13.11 -1.06 8.37
CA GLU A 74 11.73 -0.97 8.81
C GLU A 74 10.83 -0.47 7.69
N PHE A 75 9.61 -0.99 7.65
CA PHE A 75 8.60 -0.48 6.74
C PHE A 75 8.14 0.92 7.18
N ASN A 76 8.62 1.95 6.49
CA ASN A 76 8.17 3.32 6.67
C ASN A 76 7.87 4.00 5.32
N PRO A 77 6.60 3.99 4.85
CA PRO A 77 6.22 4.59 3.58
C PRO A 77 6.44 6.10 3.50
N TYR A 78 6.54 6.80 4.64
CA TYR A 78 6.78 8.26 4.66
C TYR A 78 8.22 8.63 4.28
N LEU A 79 9.16 7.68 4.37
CA LEU A 79 10.55 7.86 3.92
C LEU A 79 10.76 7.43 2.46
N MET A 80 9.71 6.95 1.80
CA MET A 80 9.77 6.41 0.45
C MET A 80 9.13 7.38 -0.54
N SER A 81 9.75 7.55 -1.71
CA SER A 81 9.12 8.32 -2.79
C SER A 81 7.90 7.58 -3.35
N ALA A 82 6.95 8.33 -3.93
CA ALA A 82 5.81 7.76 -4.65
C ALA A 82 6.22 6.76 -5.76
N LYS A 83 7.38 6.97 -6.40
CA LYS A 83 7.93 6.05 -7.39
C LYS A 83 8.43 4.75 -6.74
N ALA A 84 9.13 4.85 -5.62
CA ALA A 84 9.60 3.68 -4.87
C ALA A 84 8.43 2.83 -4.37
N LEU A 85 7.37 3.45 -3.85
CA LEU A 85 6.16 2.75 -3.41
C LEU A 85 5.44 2.03 -4.55
N ARG A 86 5.39 2.62 -5.75
CA ARG A 86 4.84 1.95 -6.94
C ARG A 86 5.64 0.69 -7.30
N LEU A 87 6.96 0.78 -7.32
CA LEU A 87 7.83 -0.37 -7.59
C LEU A 87 7.69 -1.44 -6.51
N PHE A 88 7.65 -1.03 -5.25
CA PHE A 88 7.39 -1.92 -4.12
C PHE A 88 6.06 -2.68 -4.29
N PHE A 89 4.97 -1.99 -4.64
CA PHE A 89 3.66 -2.62 -4.88
C PHE A 89 3.68 -3.64 -6.02
N ASN A 90 4.46 -3.39 -7.07
CA ASN A 90 4.62 -4.32 -8.18
C ASN A 90 5.40 -5.57 -7.77
N GLU A 91 6.45 -5.43 -6.95
CA GLU A 91 7.25 -6.56 -6.51
C GLU A 91 6.50 -7.44 -5.49
N ILE A 92 5.76 -6.84 -4.55
CA ILE A 92 4.94 -7.61 -3.60
C ILE A 92 3.77 -8.35 -4.24
N LYS A 93 3.24 -7.82 -5.36
CA LYS A 93 2.17 -8.47 -6.11
C LYS A 93 2.61 -9.84 -6.60
N GLU A 94 3.87 -9.96 -7.02
CA GLU A 94 4.42 -11.21 -7.58
C GLU A 94 5.02 -12.12 -6.51
N ASN A 95 5.61 -11.55 -5.45
CA ASN A 95 6.51 -12.31 -4.57
C ASN A 95 5.96 -12.63 -3.18
N VAL A 96 4.79 -12.09 -2.80
CA VAL A 96 4.31 -12.25 -1.41
C VAL A 96 3.00 -13.03 -1.34
N ARG A 97 2.90 -13.87 -0.30
CA ARG A 97 1.66 -14.55 0.07
C ARG A 97 0.70 -13.57 0.73
N TRP A 98 -0.31 -13.17 -0.02
CA TRP A 98 -1.39 -12.34 0.48
C TRP A 98 -2.35 -13.14 1.34
N LEU A 99 -2.71 -12.59 2.50
CA LEU A 99 -3.83 -13.05 3.28
C LEU A 99 -5.12 -12.50 2.64
N LYS A 100 -6.07 -13.39 2.36
CA LYS A 100 -7.38 -13.06 1.77
C LYS A 100 -8.45 -13.04 2.85
#